data_AF-A0A956XTN6-F1
#
_entry.id   AF-A0A956XTN6-F1
#
_cell.length_a   1.000
_cell.length_b   1.000
_cell.length_c   1.000
_cell.angle_alpha   90.00
_cell.angle_beta   90.00
_cell.angle_gamma   90.00
#
_symmetry.space_group_name_H-M   'P 1'
#
loop_
_entity.id
_entity.type
_entity.pdbx_description
1 polymer ?
#
loop_
_entity_poly.entity_id
_entity_poly.type
_entity_poly.pdbx_seq_one_letter_code
_entity_poly.pdbx_strand_id
1 'polypeptide(L)'
;MGTPVIKVDGIEKAYRRQQNASMALLAYLVVEQSDVASESVLTHLWPDGNLSTLAKLRSRMQKEIPELLIQSSNSKKYTLAGNDDLWCDFTEYLRLVNTCLTCNHFLPQNCQYCAARWEKVIALCQREFLQGIYRRGNPDFDTWTNKQRHKIERDLVLAYEHLIEYYLSEKDFDLAWHLADEWFHRDWQHEPLSQQAYAYYIKMLISRGQPDQAIEYYEALQA
;
A
#
# COMPACT_ATOMS: atom_id res chain seq x y z
N MET A 1 -1.21 -1.96 5.45
CA MET A 1 -1.53 -0.59 4.98
C MET A 1 -2.67 -0.02 5.79
N GLY A 2 -2.78 1.30 5.90
CA GLY A 2 -3.82 1.98 6.71
C GLY A 2 -3.25 3.04 7.66
N THR A 3 -3.97 3.32 8.75
CA THR A 3 -3.42 4.09 9.86
C THR A 3 -2.21 3.35 10.45
N PRO A 4 -1.04 4.01 10.59
CA PRO A 4 0.15 3.33 11.06
C PRO A 4 0.00 2.80 12.48
N VAL A 5 0.42 1.55 12.67
CA VAL A 5 0.44 0.86 13.95
C VAL A 5 1.82 0.26 14.15
N ILE A 6 2.36 0.35 15.36
CA ILE A 6 3.63 -0.27 15.73
C ILE A 6 3.37 -1.28 16.84
N LYS A 7 3.86 -2.50 16.66
CA LYS A 7 3.77 -3.57 17.64
C LYS A 7 5.18 -4.04 17.99
N VAL A 8 5.44 -4.22 19.28
CA VAL A 8 6.67 -4.83 19.80
C VAL A 8 6.25 -6.04 20.62
N ASP A 9 6.79 -7.21 20.30
CA ASP A 9 6.39 -8.50 20.89
C ASP A 9 4.87 -8.74 20.81
N GLY A 10 4.26 -8.32 19.70
CA GLY A 10 2.81 -8.40 19.46
C GLY A 10 1.97 -7.34 20.20
N ILE A 11 2.57 -6.54 21.08
CA ILE A 11 1.88 -5.50 21.85
C ILE A 11 1.91 -4.18 21.08
N GLU A 12 0.74 -3.64 20.79
CA GLU A 12 0.60 -2.33 20.17
C GLU A 12 1.11 -1.21 21.08
N LYS A 13 2.00 -0.37 20.54
CA LYS A 13 2.52 0.81 21.23
C LYS A 13 1.60 1.99 20.96
N ALA A 14 1.03 2.55 22.02
CA ALA A 14 0.13 3.69 21.93
C ALA A 14 0.84 4.93 21.36
N TYR A 15 0.33 5.42 20.23
CA TYR A 15 0.92 6.55 19.51
C TYR A 15 -0.06 7.74 19.46
N ARG A 16 0.31 8.88 20.04
CA ARG A 16 -0.52 10.09 20.13
C ARG A 16 -0.46 10.89 18.83
N ARG A 17 -1.54 11.60 18.46
CA ARG A 17 -1.62 12.50 17.28
C ARG A 17 -0.46 13.51 17.14
N GLN A 18 0.12 14.00 18.24
CA GLN A 18 1.29 14.90 18.21
C GLN A 18 2.59 14.21 17.74
N GLN A 19 2.55 12.90 17.52
CA GLN A 19 3.67 12.09 17.06
C GLN A 19 3.55 11.76 15.55
N ASN A 20 2.51 12.22 14.83
CA ASN A 20 2.38 12.03 13.37
C ASN A 20 3.66 12.39 12.60
N ALA A 21 4.40 13.37 13.11
CA ALA A 21 5.70 13.74 12.59
C ALA A 21 6.72 12.59 12.64
N SER A 22 6.95 12.01 13.82
CA SER A 22 7.92 10.92 13.95
C SER A 22 7.46 9.64 13.21
N MET A 23 6.15 9.44 13.02
CA MET A 23 5.62 8.33 12.22
C MET A 23 5.81 8.55 10.72
N ALA A 24 5.62 9.79 10.25
CA ALA A 24 5.93 10.16 8.87
C ALA A 24 7.42 9.92 8.55
N LEU A 25 8.32 10.25 9.48
CA LEU A 25 9.75 9.93 9.33
C LEU A 25 9.98 8.43 9.24
N LEU A 26 9.39 7.63 10.14
CA LEU A 26 9.54 6.18 10.09
C LEU A 26 9.01 5.59 8.78
N ALA A 27 7.79 5.95 8.40
CA ALA A 27 7.19 5.49 7.15
C ALA A 27 8.07 5.85 5.94
N TYR A 28 8.61 7.06 5.90
CA TYR A 28 9.53 7.48 4.85
C TYR A 28 10.79 6.61 4.81
N LEU A 29 11.44 6.37 5.95
CA LEU A 29 12.64 5.53 6.02
C LEU A 29 12.35 4.07 5.60
N VAL A 30 11.20 3.54 6.00
CA VAL A 30 10.75 2.18 5.63
C VAL A 30 10.48 2.05 4.14
N VAL A 31 9.86 3.06 3.53
CA VAL A 31 9.48 3.05 2.12
C VAL A 31 10.70 3.24 1.21
N GLU A 32 11.62 4.13 1.57
CA GLU A 32 12.80 4.42 0.75
C GLU A 32 13.87 3.32 0.83
N GLN A 33 13.77 2.39 1.79
CA GLN A 33 14.56 1.14 1.92
C GLN A 33 16.09 1.28 1.77
N SER A 34 16.61 2.49 1.96
CA SER A 34 18.01 2.84 1.69
C SER A 34 18.48 3.94 2.65
N ASP A 35 19.77 4.25 2.62
CA ASP A 35 20.31 5.39 3.34
C ASP A 35 19.75 6.70 2.75
N VAL A 36 18.82 7.31 3.47
CA VAL A 36 18.14 8.52 3.03
C VAL A 36 18.94 9.74 3.48
N ALA A 37 19.26 10.64 2.56
CA ALA A 37 19.96 11.88 2.90
C ALA A 37 19.10 12.77 3.83
N SER A 38 19.70 13.33 4.88
CA SER A 38 19.05 14.26 5.81
C SER A 38 18.37 15.43 5.08
N GLU A 39 19.00 15.91 4.00
CA GLU A 39 18.47 16.96 3.13
C GLU A 39 17.18 16.50 2.45
N SER A 40 17.13 15.29 1.88
CA SER A 40 15.91 14.73 1.29
C SER A 40 14.79 14.57 2.33
N VAL A 41 15.11 14.10 3.53
CA VAL A 41 14.14 14.02 4.64
C VAL A 41 13.60 15.40 5.00
N LEU A 42 14.47 16.42 5.10
CA LEU A 42 14.04 17.78 5.37
C LEU A 42 13.14 18.30 4.24
N THR A 43 13.58 18.26 2.99
CA THR A 43 12.78 18.75 1.87
C THR A 43 11.40 18.10 1.82
N HIS A 44 11.31 16.77 1.91
CA HIS A 44 10.03 16.09 1.73
C HIS A 44 9.15 16.08 2.99
N LEU A 45 9.72 16.05 4.20
CA LEU A 45 8.94 15.86 5.43
C LEU A 45 8.87 17.11 6.32
N TRP A 46 9.86 18.01 6.24
CA TRP A 46 9.97 19.26 7.02
C TRP A 46 10.76 20.35 6.27
N PRO A 47 10.20 21.00 5.25
CA PRO A 47 10.90 22.05 4.49
C PRO A 47 11.33 23.22 5.38
N ASP A 48 10.54 23.54 6.42
CA ASP A 48 10.88 24.55 7.44
C ASP A 48 11.76 24.02 8.58
N GLY A 49 12.16 22.75 8.52
CA GLY A 49 12.93 22.06 9.55
C GLY A 49 14.44 22.25 9.38
N ASN A 50 15.19 21.76 10.38
CA ASN A 50 16.63 21.65 10.31
C ASN A 50 17.11 20.33 10.92
N LEU A 51 18.41 20.08 10.90
CA LEU A 51 19.00 18.85 11.45
C LEU A 51 18.66 18.64 12.94
N SER A 52 18.46 19.70 13.73
CA SER A 52 18.00 19.59 15.12
C SER A 52 16.57 19.06 15.21
N THR A 53 15.68 19.47 14.30
CA THR A 53 14.32 18.93 14.20
C THR A 53 14.35 17.42 13.97
N LEU A 54 15.15 16.96 12.99
CA LEU A 54 15.29 15.53 12.72
C LEU A 54 15.89 14.75 13.90
N ALA A 55 16.92 15.30 14.55
CA ALA A 55 17.53 14.69 15.73
C ALA A 55 16.52 14.55 16.90
N LYS A 56 15.64 15.53 17.10
CA LYS A 56 14.56 15.48 18.11
C LYS A 56 13.52 14.42 17.77
N LEU A 57 13.07 14.37 16.51
CA LEU A 57 12.09 13.36 16.06
C LEU A 57 12.65 11.94 16.19
N ARG A 58 13.91 11.74 15.81
CA ARG A 58 14.65 10.49 16.00
C ARG A 58 14.75 10.13 17.48
N SER A 59 15.23 11.05 18.32
CA SER A 59 15.37 10.78 19.77
C SER A 59 14.03 10.43 20.41
N ARG A 60 12.94 11.05 19.95
CA ARG A 60 11.59 10.70 20.38
C ARG A 60 11.21 9.28 19.96
N MET A 61 11.43 8.90 18.70
CA MET A 61 11.18 7.51 18.25
C MET A 61 11.99 6.51 19.06
N GLN A 62 13.27 6.77 19.28
CA GLN A 62 14.14 5.87 20.04
C GLN A 62 13.70 5.70 21.50
N LYS A 63 13.09 6.74 22.10
CA LYS A 63 12.56 6.65 23.46
C LYS A 63 11.25 5.86 23.52
N GLU A 64 10.42 5.98 22.49
CA GLU A 64 9.10 5.35 22.44
C GLU A 64 9.20 3.88 22.00
N ILE A 65 10.15 3.57 21.10
CA ILE A 65 10.44 2.24 20.57
C ILE A 65 11.97 2.06 20.57
N PRO A 66 12.57 1.69 21.72
CA PRO A 66 14.00 1.47 21.84
C PRO A 66 14.56 0.40 20.90
N GLU A 67 13.72 -0.55 20.51
CA GLU A 67 14.04 -1.65 19.59
C GLU A 67 14.27 -1.15 18.16
N LEU A 68 13.69 0.00 17.81
CA LEU A 68 13.82 0.61 16.50
C LEU A 68 15.09 1.47 16.46
N LEU A 69 16.12 1.01 15.76
CA LEU A 69 17.37 1.75 15.64
C LEU A 69 17.35 2.63 14.40
N ILE A 70 16.92 3.89 14.53
CA ILE A 70 17.18 4.88 13.48
C ILE A 70 18.63 5.33 13.64
N GLN A 71 19.50 4.97 12.71
CA GLN A 71 20.91 5.36 12.73
C GLN A 71 21.12 6.60 11.86
N SER A 72 22.12 7.41 12.22
CA SER A 72 22.62 8.43 11.31
C SER A 72 24.06 8.10 10.96
N SER A 73 24.30 7.82 9.68
CA SER A 73 25.66 7.71 9.15
C SER A 73 26.20 9.12 8.89
N ASN A 74 27.26 9.48 9.60
CA ASN A 74 28.02 10.74 9.48
C ASN A 74 27.17 12.02 9.38
N SER A 75 26.17 12.19 10.26
CA SER A 75 25.27 13.37 10.40
C SER A 75 24.40 13.74 9.19
N LYS A 76 24.58 13.06 8.04
CA LYS A 76 24.00 13.45 6.75
C LYS A 76 23.08 12.41 6.12
N LYS A 77 23.00 11.20 6.69
CA LYS A 77 22.08 10.16 6.22
C LYS A 77 21.35 9.53 7.40
N TYR A 78 20.17 8.99 7.14
CA TYR A 78 19.34 8.25 8.07
C TYR A 78 19.00 6.88 7.49
N THR A 79 19.08 5.86 8.34
CA THR A 79 18.82 4.46 7.97
C THR A 79 18.09 3.78 9.11
N LEU A 80 17.19 2.86 8.78
CA LEU A 80 16.59 1.95 9.74
C LEU A 80 17.52 0.74 9.92
N ALA A 81 18.08 0.57 11.11
CA ALA A 81 18.95 -0.54 11.44
C ALA A 81 18.17 -1.65 12.16
N GLY A 82 18.62 -2.91 11.99
CA GLY A 82 17.98 -4.09 12.57
C GLY A 82 16.88 -4.69 11.68
N ASN A 83 17.21 -4.96 10.41
CA ASN A 83 16.23 -5.36 9.40
C ASN A 83 15.68 -6.79 9.57
N ASP A 84 16.40 -7.68 10.28
CA ASP A 84 16.06 -9.11 10.31
C ASP A 84 14.84 -9.41 11.21
N ASP A 85 14.62 -8.60 12.26
CA ASP A 85 13.51 -8.76 13.20
C ASP A 85 12.35 -7.79 12.95
N LEU A 86 12.50 -6.86 12.00
CA LEU A 86 11.49 -5.87 11.67
C LEU A 86 10.57 -6.39 10.56
N TRP A 87 9.35 -6.75 10.93
CA TRP A 87 8.29 -6.97 9.95
C TRP A 87 7.52 -5.67 9.68
N CYS A 88 7.34 -5.34 8.40
CA CYS A 88 6.49 -4.24 7.95
C CYS A 88 5.57 -4.70 6.82
N ASP A 89 4.30 -4.34 6.92
CA ASP A 89 3.29 -4.64 5.90
C ASP A 89 3.63 -4.03 4.53
N PHE A 90 4.18 -2.81 4.48
CA PHE A 90 4.60 -2.15 3.25
C PHE A 90 5.78 -2.86 2.58
N THR A 91 6.80 -3.26 3.34
CA THR A 91 7.96 -3.97 2.78
C THR A 91 7.58 -5.37 2.32
N GLU A 92 6.70 -6.06 3.04
CA GLU A 92 6.15 -7.35 2.63
C GLU A 92 5.30 -7.23 1.36
N TYR A 93 4.42 -6.21 1.26
CA TYR A 93 3.69 -5.90 0.03
C TYR A 93 4.64 -5.72 -1.15
N LEU A 94 5.66 -4.86 -1.02
CA LEU A 94 6.62 -4.62 -2.09
C LEU A 94 7.36 -5.90 -2.50
N ARG A 95 7.75 -6.73 -1.53
CA ARG A 95 8.41 -8.01 -1.78
C ARG A 95 7.51 -8.95 -2.58
N LEU A 96 6.23 -9.07 -2.19
CA LEU A 96 5.25 -9.93 -2.88
C LEU A 96 5.02 -9.48 -4.33
N VAL A 97 4.76 -8.19 -4.54
CA VAL A 97 4.55 -7.60 -5.87
C VAL A 97 5.78 -7.83 -6.76
N ASN A 98 6.97 -7.47 -6.28
CA ASN A 98 8.20 -7.64 -7.05
C ASN A 98 8.47 -9.11 -7.39
N THR A 99 8.14 -10.03 -6.47
CA THR A 99 8.27 -11.48 -6.73
C THR A 99 7.34 -11.92 -7.85
N CYS A 100 6.08 -11.45 -7.87
CA CYS A 100 5.15 -11.77 -8.95
C CYS A 100 5.60 -11.17 -10.29
N LEU A 101 6.01 -9.90 -10.30
CA LEU A 101 6.42 -9.19 -11.53
C LEU A 101 7.71 -9.74 -12.15
N THR A 102 8.59 -10.34 -11.35
CA THR A 102 9.84 -10.96 -11.82
C THR A 102 9.71 -12.46 -12.09
N CYS A 103 8.54 -13.04 -11.82
CA CYS A 103 8.32 -14.45 -12.03
C CYS A 103 8.15 -14.74 -13.53
N ASN A 104 8.99 -15.61 -14.09
CA ASN A 104 8.95 -15.94 -15.51
C ASN A 104 7.90 -17.02 -15.78
N HIS A 105 6.81 -16.66 -16.47
CA HIS A 105 5.70 -17.55 -16.78
C HIS A 105 5.32 -17.48 -18.26
N PHE A 106 5.00 -18.64 -18.83
CA PHE A 106 4.33 -18.69 -20.13
C PHE A 106 2.85 -18.29 -20.03
N LEU A 107 2.19 -18.67 -18.93
CA LEU A 107 0.81 -18.29 -18.57
C LEU A 107 0.78 -17.86 -17.10
N PRO A 108 1.03 -16.58 -16.79
CA PRO A 108 1.01 -16.06 -15.42
C PRO A 108 -0.28 -16.41 -14.66
N GLN A 109 -1.42 -16.31 -15.34
CA GLN A 109 -2.76 -16.58 -14.82
C GLN A 109 -3.03 -18.04 -14.43
N ASN A 110 -2.10 -18.97 -14.65
CA ASN A 110 -2.22 -20.37 -14.18
C ASN A 110 -1.26 -20.68 -13.03
N CYS A 111 -0.54 -19.67 -12.53
CA CYS A 111 0.45 -19.86 -11.47
C CYS A 111 -0.20 -19.72 -10.08
N GLN A 112 -0.46 -20.86 -9.43
CA GLN A 112 -0.98 -20.90 -8.05
C GLN A 112 -0.09 -20.14 -7.04
N TYR A 113 1.23 -20.08 -7.27
CA TYR A 113 2.14 -19.35 -6.38
C TYR A 113 2.02 -17.83 -6.53
N CYS A 114 1.76 -17.33 -7.73
CA CYS A 114 1.48 -15.91 -7.96
C CYS A 114 0.09 -15.56 -7.46
N ALA A 115 -0.91 -16.42 -7.67
CA ALA A 115 -2.24 -16.25 -7.08
C ALA A 115 -2.17 -16.09 -5.55
N ALA A 116 -1.54 -17.04 -4.85
CA ALA A 116 -1.39 -16.97 -3.39
C ALA A 116 -0.62 -15.73 -2.88
N ARG A 117 0.25 -15.13 -3.71
CA ARG A 117 0.95 -13.88 -3.37
C ARG A 117 0.06 -12.66 -3.62
N TRP A 118 -0.69 -12.64 -4.71
CA TRP A 118 -1.64 -11.56 -5.01
C TRP A 118 -2.77 -11.48 -4.00
N GLU A 119 -3.27 -12.62 -3.50
CA GLU A 119 -4.23 -12.65 -2.39
C GLU A 119 -3.69 -11.95 -1.15
N LYS A 120 -2.42 -12.21 -0.81
CA LYS A 120 -1.75 -11.54 0.32
C LYS A 120 -1.59 -10.04 0.07
N VAL A 121 -1.31 -9.63 -1.18
CA VAL A 121 -1.24 -8.21 -1.54
C VAL A 121 -2.58 -7.51 -1.29
N ILE A 122 -3.69 -8.09 -1.74
CA ILE A 122 -5.05 -7.55 -1.49
C ILE A 122 -5.32 -7.47 0.02
N ALA A 123 -5.02 -8.53 0.76
CA ALA A 123 -5.22 -8.57 2.22
C ALA A 123 -4.40 -7.50 2.98
N LEU A 124 -3.18 -7.18 2.54
CA LEU A 124 -2.33 -6.15 3.17
C LEU A 124 -2.79 -4.72 2.85
N CYS A 125 -3.48 -4.52 1.72
CA CYS A 125 -3.77 -3.21 1.13
C CYS A 125 -5.27 -2.82 1.19
N GLN A 126 -5.99 -3.28 2.21
CA GLN A 126 -7.42 -2.99 2.39
C GLN A 126 -7.74 -1.54 2.78
N ARG A 127 -6.74 -0.76 3.21
CA ARG A 127 -6.91 0.61 3.68
C ARG A 127 -5.93 1.55 3.03
N GLU A 128 -6.33 2.80 2.91
CA GLU A 128 -5.50 3.86 2.36
C GLU A 128 -4.15 3.96 3.08
N PHE A 129 -3.06 4.01 2.31
CA PHE A 129 -1.71 4.15 2.85
C PHE A 129 -1.57 5.42 3.71
N LEU A 130 -1.03 5.25 4.91
CA LEU A 130 -0.85 6.31 5.92
C LEU A 130 -2.14 7.08 6.24
N GLN A 131 -3.29 6.40 6.22
CA GLN A 131 -4.58 7.01 6.56
C GLN A 131 -4.52 7.74 7.91
N GLY A 132 -4.92 9.01 7.94
CA GLY A 132 -4.90 9.82 9.16
C GLY A 132 -3.57 10.52 9.47
N ILE A 133 -2.50 10.25 8.70
CA ILE A 133 -1.23 10.98 8.79
C ILE A 133 -1.22 12.09 7.75
N TYR A 134 -1.34 13.32 8.23
CA TYR A 134 -1.29 14.52 7.40
C TYR A 134 -0.28 15.51 7.96
N ARG A 135 0.42 16.23 7.09
CA ARG A 135 1.40 17.25 7.45
C ARG A 135 0.93 18.60 6.92
N ARG A 136 0.09 19.29 7.71
CA ARG A 136 -0.43 20.61 7.33
C ARG A 136 0.73 21.57 6.99
N GLY A 137 0.68 22.16 5.81
CA GLY A 137 1.70 23.10 5.32
C GLY A 137 2.93 22.43 4.69
N ASN A 138 2.90 21.12 4.43
CA ASN A 138 3.97 20.43 3.71
C ASN A 138 3.44 19.72 2.44
N PRO A 139 3.41 20.41 1.29
CA PRO A 139 2.91 19.85 0.04
C PRO A 139 3.80 18.72 -0.52
N ASP A 140 5.08 18.69 -0.17
CA ASP A 140 6.00 17.65 -0.65
C ASP A 140 5.71 16.30 0.02
N PHE A 141 5.31 16.31 1.29
CA PHE A 141 4.87 15.09 1.98
C PHE A 141 3.58 14.54 1.40
N ASP A 142 2.62 15.42 1.09
CA ASP A 142 1.35 15.02 0.48
C ASP A 142 1.60 14.46 -0.93
N THR A 143 2.48 15.10 -1.71
CA THR A 143 2.91 14.61 -3.04
C THR A 143 3.55 13.23 -2.95
N TRP A 144 4.49 13.03 -2.01
CA TRP A 144 5.13 11.73 -1.80
C TRP A 144 4.12 10.65 -1.38
N THR A 145 3.22 10.97 -0.44
CA THR A 145 2.19 10.03 0.04
C THR A 145 1.25 9.63 -1.10
N ASN A 146 0.81 10.59 -1.91
CA ASN A 146 -0.04 10.33 -3.09
C ASN A 146 0.69 9.47 -4.12
N LYS A 147 1.99 9.70 -4.36
CA LYS A 147 2.79 8.83 -5.23
C LYS A 147 2.78 7.37 -4.77
N GLN A 148 2.89 7.11 -3.46
CA GLN A 148 2.82 5.75 -2.93
C GLN A 148 1.42 5.16 -3.05
N ARG A 149 0.37 5.94 -2.74
CA ARG A 149 -1.04 5.52 -2.91
C ARG A 149 -1.34 5.12 -4.36
N HIS A 150 -0.97 5.96 -5.32
CA HIS A 150 -1.16 5.67 -6.74
C HIS A 150 -0.41 4.42 -7.18
N LYS A 151 0.77 4.13 -6.59
CA LYS A 151 1.49 2.88 -6.87
C LYS A 151 0.72 1.67 -6.34
N ILE A 152 0.26 1.73 -5.09
CA ILE A 152 -0.52 0.66 -4.45
C ILE A 152 -1.79 0.38 -5.24
N GLU A 153 -2.52 1.42 -5.67
CA GLU A 153 -3.73 1.25 -6.47
C GLU A 153 -3.44 0.55 -7.81
N ARG A 154 -2.38 0.94 -8.53
CA ARG A 154 -1.99 0.22 -9.77
C ARG A 154 -1.65 -1.25 -9.51
N ASP A 155 -0.94 -1.54 -8.42
CA ASP A 155 -0.56 -2.92 -8.08
C ASP A 155 -1.77 -3.75 -7.66
N LEU A 156 -2.80 -3.13 -7.06
CA LEU A 156 -4.06 -3.78 -6.74
C LEU A 156 -4.90 -4.10 -7.96
N VAL A 157 -4.93 -3.20 -8.96
CA VAL A 157 -5.54 -3.50 -10.27
C VAL A 157 -4.93 -4.79 -10.84
N LEU A 158 -3.59 -4.87 -10.89
CA LEU A 158 -2.89 -6.07 -11.36
C LEU A 158 -3.21 -7.31 -10.53
N ALA A 159 -3.32 -7.16 -9.20
CA ALA A 159 -3.66 -8.28 -8.31
C ALA A 159 -5.06 -8.84 -8.58
N TYR A 160 -6.07 -7.96 -8.69
CA TYR A 160 -7.44 -8.37 -8.97
C TYR A 160 -7.58 -8.99 -10.36
N GLU A 161 -7.02 -8.35 -11.40
CA GLU A 161 -7.05 -8.90 -12.76
C GLU A 161 -6.46 -10.31 -12.80
N HIS A 162 -5.27 -10.49 -12.21
CA HIS A 162 -4.60 -11.78 -12.19
C HIS A 162 -5.41 -12.85 -11.44
N LEU A 163 -6.01 -12.51 -10.29
CA LEU A 163 -6.77 -13.48 -9.52
C LEU A 163 -8.09 -13.85 -10.17
N ILE A 164 -8.79 -12.89 -10.76
CA ILE A 164 -10.01 -13.15 -11.53
C ILE A 164 -9.68 -14.10 -12.69
N GLU A 165 -8.64 -13.81 -13.47
CA GLU A 165 -8.22 -14.69 -14.57
C GLU A 165 -7.79 -16.08 -14.10
N TYR A 166 -7.10 -16.16 -12.96
CA TYR A 166 -6.70 -17.44 -12.35
C TYR A 166 -7.91 -18.27 -11.94
N TYR A 167 -8.86 -17.70 -11.21
CA TYR A 167 -10.03 -18.45 -10.78
C TYR A 167 -10.97 -18.80 -11.94
N LEU A 168 -11.02 -17.98 -13.00
CA LEU A 168 -11.69 -18.35 -14.24
C LEU A 168 -11.03 -19.54 -14.94
N SER A 169 -9.69 -19.62 -14.98
CA SER A 169 -8.96 -20.73 -15.61
C SER A 169 -9.12 -22.03 -14.83
N GLU A 170 -9.19 -21.95 -13.50
CA GLU A 170 -9.51 -23.05 -12.58
C GLU A 170 -11.01 -23.40 -12.54
N LYS A 171 -11.86 -22.64 -13.26
CA LYS A 171 -13.34 -22.79 -13.30
C LYS A 171 -14.03 -22.57 -11.96
N ASP A 172 -13.39 -21.85 -11.04
CA ASP A 172 -13.99 -21.36 -9.80
C ASP A 172 -14.66 -20.01 -10.06
N PHE A 173 -15.84 -20.09 -10.68
CA PHE A 173 -16.60 -18.89 -11.08
C PHE A 173 -17.13 -18.09 -9.89
N ASP A 174 -17.37 -18.74 -8.75
CA ASP A 174 -17.85 -18.08 -7.55
C ASP A 174 -16.76 -17.18 -6.96
N LEU A 175 -15.53 -17.67 -6.87
CA LEU A 175 -14.42 -16.87 -6.34
C LEU A 175 -14.00 -15.76 -7.31
N ALA A 176 -14.01 -16.03 -8.62
CA ALA A 176 -13.80 -14.98 -9.64
C ALA A 176 -14.86 -13.87 -9.55
N TRP A 177 -16.13 -14.23 -9.30
CA TRP A 177 -17.19 -13.26 -9.07
C TRP A 177 -16.96 -12.44 -7.81
N HIS A 178 -16.65 -13.09 -6.68
CA HIS A 178 -16.42 -12.39 -5.42
C HIS A 178 -15.29 -11.36 -5.53
N LEU A 179 -14.20 -11.70 -6.23
CA LEU A 179 -13.10 -10.78 -6.47
C LEU A 179 -13.50 -9.59 -7.38
N ALA A 180 -14.28 -9.85 -8.44
CA ALA A 180 -14.77 -8.79 -9.32
C ALA A 180 -15.73 -7.83 -8.59
N ASP A 181 -16.62 -8.38 -7.75
CA ASP A 181 -17.57 -7.63 -6.92
C ASP A 181 -16.85 -6.80 -5.84
N GLU A 182 -15.87 -7.40 -5.14
CA GLU A 182 -15.04 -6.69 -4.15
C GLU A 182 -14.28 -5.55 -4.79
N TRP A 183 -13.61 -5.80 -5.93
CA TRP A 183 -12.85 -4.79 -6.65
C TRP A 183 -13.74 -3.63 -7.10
N PHE A 184 -14.90 -3.93 -7.68
CA PHE A 184 -15.86 -2.91 -8.12
C PHE A 184 -16.29 -2.00 -6.96
N HIS A 185 -16.71 -2.57 -5.83
CA HIS A 185 -17.19 -1.79 -4.70
C HIS A 185 -16.07 -0.98 -4.02
N ARG A 186 -14.84 -1.49 -4.04
CA ARG A 186 -13.66 -0.78 -3.56
C ARG A 186 -13.34 0.43 -4.45
N ASP A 187 -13.25 0.24 -5.76
CA ASP A 187 -12.93 1.32 -6.70
C ASP A 187 -14.04 2.39 -6.74
N TRP A 188 -15.30 1.97 -6.62
CA TRP A 188 -16.45 2.90 -6.55
C TRP A 188 -16.34 3.89 -5.39
N GLN A 189 -15.78 3.49 -4.25
CA GLN A 189 -15.61 4.36 -3.08
C GLN A 189 -14.46 5.36 -3.21
N HIS A 190 -13.53 5.15 -4.15
CA HIS A 190 -12.24 5.83 -4.22
C HIS A 190 -11.99 6.62 -5.52
N GLU A 191 -13.08 7.04 -6.17
CA GLU A 191 -13.14 7.57 -7.55
C GLU A 191 -12.84 6.50 -8.62
N PRO A 192 -13.65 6.39 -9.70
CA PRO A 192 -13.51 5.39 -10.77
C PRO A 192 -12.14 5.35 -11.48
N LEU A 193 -11.14 4.69 -10.92
CA LEU A 193 -9.80 4.63 -11.53
C LEU A 193 -9.64 3.50 -12.57
N SER A 194 -10.41 2.41 -12.47
CA SER A 194 -10.24 1.23 -13.34
C SER A 194 -11.46 0.94 -14.22
N GLN A 195 -11.36 1.27 -15.51
CA GLN A 195 -12.33 0.81 -16.52
C GLN A 195 -12.40 -0.73 -16.59
N GLN A 196 -11.33 -1.41 -16.18
CA GLN A 196 -11.18 -2.85 -16.21
C GLN A 196 -12.00 -3.53 -15.10
N ALA A 197 -12.09 -2.93 -13.91
CA ALA A 197 -12.97 -3.42 -12.84
C ALA A 197 -14.43 -3.49 -13.34
N TYR A 198 -14.89 -2.42 -14.00
CA TYR A 198 -16.23 -2.37 -14.61
C TYR A 198 -16.42 -3.41 -15.69
N ALA A 199 -15.43 -3.59 -16.57
CA ALA A 199 -15.51 -4.58 -17.63
C ALA A 199 -15.60 -6.01 -17.07
N TYR A 200 -14.85 -6.34 -16.02
CA TYR A 200 -14.94 -7.64 -15.36
C TYR A 200 -16.29 -7.84 -14.67
N TYR A 201 -16.77 -6.85 -13.91
CA TYR A 201 -18.05 -6.92 -13.23
C TYR A 201 -19.23 -7.12 -14.19
N ILE A 202 -19.28 -6.32 -15.27
CA ILE A 202 -20.30 -6.45 -16.33
C ILE A 202 -20.24 -7.82 -17.01
N LYS A 203 -19.04 -8.30 -17.36
CA LYS A 203 -18.87 -9.64 -17.96
C LYS A 203 -19.39 -10.74 -17.04
N MET A 204 -19.17 -10.62 -15.73
CA MET A 204 -19.66 -11.61 -14.78
C MET A 204 -21.17 -11.53 -14.54
N LEU A 205 -21.78 -10.34 -14.54
CA LEU A 205 -23.24 -10.21 -14.50
C LEU A 205 -23.91 -10.91 -15.70
N ILE A 206 -23.35 -10.73 -16.90
CA ILE A 206 -23.85 -11.39 -18.12
C ILE A 206 -23.70 -12.91 -18.01
N SER A 207 -22.56 -13.41 -17.54
CA SER A 207 -22.32 -14.86 -17.42
C SER A 207 -23.25 -15.54 -16.39
N ARG A 208 -23.74 -14.78 -15.40
CA ARG A 208 -24.72 -15.22 -14.40
C ARG A 208 -26.17 -15.05 -14.83
N GLY A 209 -26.43 -14.60 -16.06
CA GLY A 209 -27.80 -14.39 -16.57
C GLY A 209 -28.49 -13.17 -15.98
N GLN A 210 -27.73 -12.15 -15.59
CA GLN A 210 -28.22 -10.86 -15.08
C GLN A 210 -27.91 -9.70 -16.06
N PRO A 211 -28.28 -9.79 -17.35
CA PRO A 211 -27.94 -8.77 -18.35
C PRO A 211 -28.62 -7.43 -18.09
N ASP A 212 -29.83 -7.43 -17.52
CA ASP A 212 -30.58 -6.20 -17.23
C ASP A 212 -29.84 -5.33 -16.20
N GLN A 213 -29.28 -5.97 -15.15
CA GLN A 213 -28.42 -5.28 -14.18
C GLN A 213 -27.17 -4.73 -14.85
N ALA A 214 -26.53 -5.50 -15.73
CA ALA A 214 -25.33 -5.06 -16.44
C ALA A 214 -25.58 -3.81 -17.31
N ILE A 215 -26.76 -3.71 -17.93
CA ILE A 215 -27.18 -2.55 -18.73
C ILE A 215 -27.44 -1.34 -17.83
N GLU A 216 -28.23 -1.51 -16.75
CA GLU A 216 -28.52 -0.44 -15.79
C GLU A 216 -27.23 0.16 -15.22
N TYR A 217 -26.24 -0.69 -14.89
CA TYR A 217 -24.94 -0.25 -14.42
C TYR A 217 -24.12 0.48 -15.49
N TYR A 218 -24.12 -0.01 -16.73
CA TYR A 218 -23.41 0.66 -17.82
C TYR A 218 -23.97 2.06 -18.10
N GLU A 219 -25.29 2.22 -18.04
CA GLU A 219 -25.97 3.51 -18.21
C GLU A 219 -25.66 4.48 -17.06
N ALA A 220 -25.62 4.00 -15.82
CA ALA A 220 -25.26 4.81 -14.65
C ALA A 220 -23.82 5.35 -14.70
N LEU A 221 -22.90 4.66 -15.38
CA LEU A 221 -21.51 5.12 -15.56
C LEU A 221 -21.36 6.24 -16.62
N GLN A 222 -22.35 6.43 -17.48
CA GLN A 222 -22.33 7.45 -18.54
C GLN A 222 -23.03 8.76 -18.15
N ALA A 223 -23.75 8.78 -17.03
CA ALA A 223 -24.53 9.92 -16.52
C ALA A 223 -23.69 10.82 -15.59
#